data_AF-X0H9R8-F1
#
_entry.id   AF-X0H9R8-F1
#
_cell.length_a   1.000
_cell.length_b   1.000
_cell.length_c   1.000
_cell.angle_alpha   90.00
_cell.angle_beta   90.00
_cell.angle_gamma   90.00
#
_symmetry.space_group_name_H-M   'P 1'
#
loop_
_entity.id
_entity.type
_entity.pdbx_description
1 polymer ?
#
loop_
_entity_poly.entity_id
_entity_poly.type
_entity_poly.pdbx_seq_one_letter_code
_entity_poly.pdbx_strand_id
1 'polypeptide(L)'
;MVWLETVENWIFQGPDFNEDIVPQTDDDNQAYQVLQRLDIVEAAYAIVLLMNWEGNTKTRLRARRTRFPDIVYIARSLYPFTMPGTSEEEPLAPCSLYDHWRAFALREELIRTLLYTFPLVSAFVMFYNMSPRMVINELEFGLAATDEHFGASDAEAWFMSTQAAENRAVACSQVTLSQSISMIMTEDCGATQWGIFEQMSPLNLFAIASDFGEIVLL
;
A
#
# COMPACT_ATOMS: atom_id res chain seq x y z
N MET A 1 -8.83 26.30 6.19
CA MET A 1 -10.01 26.22 7.08
C MET A 1 -9.50 25.87 8.47
N VAL A 2 -10.03 26.47 9.53
CA VAL A 2 -9.50 26.27 10.90
C VAL A 2 -9.51 24.79 11.30
N TRP A 3 -10.57 24.05 10.95
CA TRP A 3 -10.66 22.62 11.26
C TRP A 3 -9.56 21.78 10.60
N LEU A 4 -9.21 22.08 9.33
CA LEU A 4 -8.19 21.33 8.58
C LEU A 4 -6.81 21.49 9.22
N GLU A 5 -6.48 22.68 9.72
CA GLU A 5 -5.22 22.93 10.44
C GLU A 5 -5.20 22.23 11.79
N THR A 6 -6.34 22.17 12.50
CA THR A 6 -6.45 21.41 13.75
C THR A 6 -6.24 19.92 13.51
N VAL A 7 -6.89 19.34 12.51
CA VAL A 7 -6.79 17.90 12.20
C VAL A 7 -5.41 17.55 11.65
N GLU A 8 -4.84 18.39 10.78
CA GLU A 8 -3.44 18.28 10.35
C GLU A 8 -2.50 18.23 11.57
N ASN A 9 -2.61 19.17 12.49
CA ASN A 9 -1.72 19.17 13.65
C ASN A 9 -1.94 17.96 14.57
N TRP A 10 -3.19 17.51 14.75
CA TRP A 10 -3.47 16.35 15.59
C TRP A 10 -2.85 15.06 15.05
N ILE A 11 -2.94 14.84 13.73
CA ILE A 11 -2.38 13.64 13.08
C ILE A 11 -0.85 13.69 13.08
N PHE A 12 -0.27 14.78 12.56
CA PHE A 12 1.18 14.86 12.33
C PHE A 12 1.99 15.14 13.62
N GLN A 13 1.33 15.40 14.75
CA GLN A 13 1.97 15.47 16.08
C GLN A 13 1.56 14.29 16.96
N GLY A 14 0.79 13.32 16.42
CA GLY A 14 0.37 12.14 17.14
C GLY A 14 1.56 11.25 17.51
N PRO A 15 1.52 10.57 18.67
CA PRO A 15 2.62 9.71 19.09
C PRO A 15 2.85 8.54 18.13
N ASP A 16 1.80 8.09 17.44
CA ASP A 16 1.85 6.97 16.50
C ASP A 16 2.37 7.38 15.11
N PHE A 17 2.45 8.69 14.82
CA PHE A 17 3.03 9.23 13.60
C PHE A 17 4.55 9.37 13.75
N ASN A 18 5.22 8.23 13.86
CA ASN A 18 6.67 8.16 14.05
C ASN A 18 7.33 7.17 13.08
N GLU A 19 8.65 7.13 13.14
CA GLU A 19 9.53 6.38 12.25
C GLU A 19 10.04 5.08 12.87
N ASP A 20 9.64 4.81 14.12
CA ASP A 20 10.16 3.69 14.89
C ASP A 20 9.71 2.38 14.24
N ILE A 21 10.67 1.44 14.16
CA ILE A 21 10.44 0.09 13.64
C ILE A 21 9.47 -0.62 14.58
N VAL A 22 8.36 -1.11 14.04
CA VAL A 22 7.46 -1.99 14.79
C VAL A 22 8.16 -3.34 14.98
N PRO A 23 8.35 -3.81 16.23
CA PRO A 23 9.02 -5.09 16.49
C PRO A 23 8.31 -6.26 15.81
N GLN A 24 9.08 -7.15 15.19
CA GLN A 24 8.57 -8.40 14.62
C GLN A 24 8.51 -9.49 15.71
N THR A 25 7.48 -9.43 16.55
CA THR A 25 7.22 -10.35 17.67
C THR A 25 6.19 -11.44 17.36
N ASP A 26 5.50 -11.36 16.22
CA ASP A 26 4.43 -12.26 15.77
C ASP A 26 3.35 -12.51 16.85
N ASP A 27 3.01 -11.47 17.59
CA ASP A 27 1.99 -11.47 18.63
C ASP A 27 0.88 -10.42 18.37
N ASP A 28 -0.20 -10.49 19.15
CA ASP A 28 -1.31 -9.53 19.06
C ASP A 28 -0.86 -8.07 19.27
N ASN A 29 0.24 -7.88 20.01
CA ASN A 29 0.80 -6.57 20.28
C ASN A 29 1.46 -5.96 19.04
N GLN A 30 2.14 -6.76 18.21
CA GLN A 30 2.61 -6.35 16.89
C GLN A 30 1.43 -5.95 16.00
N ALA A 31 0.42 -6.82 15.87
CA ALA A 31 -0.74 -6.54 15.02
C ALA A 31 -1.45 -5.24 15.42
N TYR A 32 -1.58 -5.00 16.73
CA TYR A 32 -2.13 -3.75 17.26
C TYR A 32 -1.30 -2.52 16.88
N GLN A 33 0.03 -2.57 17.04
CA GLN A 33 0.92 -1.46 16.69
C GLN A 33 0.91 -1.17 15.18
N VAL A 34 0.88 -2.22 14.35
CA VAL A 34 0.76 -2.10 12.90
C VAL A 34 -0.55 -1.43 12.53
N LEU A 35 -1.67 -1.85 13.14
CA LEU A 35 -2.98 -1.24 12.90
C LEU A 35 -3.00 0.24 13.29
N GLN A 36 -2.47 0.62 14.47
CA GLN A 36 -2.39 2.02 14.88
C GLN A 36 -1.56 2.87 13.90
N ARG A 37 -0.46 2.31 13.40
CA ARG A 37 0.41 2.97 12.42
C ARG A 37 -0.28 3.09 11.06
N LEU A 38 -1.04 2.09 10.65
CA LEU A 38 -1.85 2.13 9.44
C LEU A 38 -2.93 3.21 9.54
N ASP A 39 -3.74 3.22 10.60
CA ASP A 39 -4.82 4.18 10.83
C ASP A 39 -4.32 5.63 10.72
N ILE A 40 -3.15 5.93 11.33
CA ILE A 40 -2.59 7.28 11.30
C ILE A 40 -2.03 7.66 9.93
N VAL A 41 -1.45 6.71 9.19
CA VAL A 41 -0.96 6.90 7.82
C VAL A 41 -2.13 7.15 6.86
N GLU A 42 -3.21 6.37 6.96
CA GLU A 42 -4.42 6.57 6.16
C GLU A 42 -5.07 7.92 6.44
N ALA A 43 -5.17 8.31 7.73
CA ALA A 43 -5.68 9.61 8.11
C ALA A 43 -4.79 10.75 7.57
N ALA A 44 -3.47 10.62 7.68
CA ALA A 44 -2.52 11.60 7.15
C ALA A 44 -2.63 11.73 5.63
N TYR A 45 -2.75 10.60 4.93
CA TYR A 45 -2.94 10.55 3.47
C TYR A 45 -4.22 11.28 3.04
N ALA A 46 -5.35 10.99 3.71
CA ALA A 46 -6.62 11.66 3.43
C ALA A 46 -6.53 13.19 3.66
N ILE A 47 -5.86 13.62 4.72
CA ILE A 47 -5.64 15.06 4.99
C ILE A 47 -4.74 15.70 3.95
N VAL A 48 -3.69 15.03 3.49
CA VAL A 48 -2.85 15.54 2.41
C VAL A 48 -3.63 15.72 1.11
N LEU A 49 -4.53 14.78 0.76
CA LEU A 49 -5.42 14.93 -0.39
C LEU A 49 -6.33 16.15 -0.24
N LEU A 50 -7.00 16.30 0.90
CA LEU A 50 -7.86 17.45 1.19
C LEU A 50 -7.09 18.77 1.15
N MET A 51 -5.90 18.83 1.76
CA MET A 51 -5.02 19.99 1.70
C MET A 51 -4.59 20.31 0.26
N ASN A 52 -4.39 19.31 -0.58
CA ASN A 52 -4.00 19.49 -1.98
C ASN A 52 -5.17 19.97 -2.86
N TRP A 53 -6.40 19.51 -2.58
CA TRP A 53 -7.60 19.86 -3.35
C TRP A 53 -8.24 21.18 -2.91
N GLU A 54 -8.45 21.37 -1.61
CA GLU A 54 -9.18 22.52 -1.06
C GLU A 54 -8.27 23.62 -0.51
N GLY A 55 -6.98 23.34 -0.36
CA GLY A 55 -6.03 24.26 0.24
C GLY A 55 -5.73 25.49 -0.61
N ASN A 56 -5.38 26.59 0.06
CA ASN A 56 -4.75 27.73 -0.61
C ASN A 56 -3.33 27.36 -1.07
N THR A 57 -2.65 28.26 -1.79
CA THR A 57 -1.30 28.00 -2.32
C THR A 57 -0.29 27.57 -1.25
N LYS A 58 -0.33 28.14 -0.04
CA LYS A 58 0.57 27.77 1.06
C LYS A 58 0.24 26.36 1.59
N THR A 59 -1.04 26.06 1.79
CA THR A 59 -1.50 24.74 2.24
C THR A 59 -1.14 23.65 1.24
N ARG A 60 -1.38 23.89 -0.05
CA ARG A 60 -1.01 22.96 -1.14
C ARG A 60 0.49 22.72 -1.20
N LEU A 61 1.29 23.78 -1.04
CA LEU A 61 2.75 23.64 -1.00
C LEU A 61 3.22 22.83 0.21
N ARG A 62 2.62 23.05 1.39
CA ARG A 62 2.92 22.32 2.63
C ARG A 62 2.54 20.85 2.54
N ALA A 63 1.35 20.55 1.98
CA ALA A 63 0.89 19.19 1.75
C ALA A 63 1.93 18.39 0.94
N ARG A 64 2.38 18.97 -0.18
CA ARG A 64 3.33 18.31 -1.09
C ARG A 64 4.77 18.26 -0.55
N ARG A 65 5.29 19.37 0.00
CA ARG A 65 6.72 19.50 0.31
C ARG A 65 7.10 19.09 1.73
N THR A 66 6.13 19.01 2.64
CA THR A 66 6.39 18.69 4.05
C THR A 66 5.63 17.44 4.44
N ARG A 67 4.29 17.46 4.33
CA ARG A 67 3.45 16.41 4.89
C ARG A 67 3.52 15.09 4.15
N PHE A 68 3.47 15.13 2.82
CA PHE A 68 3.55 13.91 2.03
C PHE A 68 4.89 13.18 2.17
N PRO A 69 6.07 13.85 2.16
CA PRO A 69 7.33 13.22 2.51
C PRO A 69 7.31 12.50 3.87
N ASP A 70 6.70 13.09 4.90
CA ASP A 70 6.57 12.45 6.21
C ASP A 70 5.75 11.15 6.11
N ILE A 71 4.63 11.17 5.37
CA ILE A 71 3.81 9.97 5.11
C ILE A 71 4.61 8.88 4.41
N VAL A 72 5.33 9.24 3.35
CA VAL A 72 6.16 8.30 2.58
C VAL A 72 7.21 7.67 3.49
N TYR A 73 7.83 8.44 4.38
CA TYR A 73 8.81 7.90 5.31
C TYR A 73 8.18 6.91 6.28
N ILE A 74 7.05 7.26 6.90
CA ILE A 74 6.38 6.40 7.88
C ILE A 74 5.80 5.16 7.20
N ALA A 75 5.28 5.28 5.98
CA ALA A 75 4.79 4.14 5.21
C ALA A 75 5.89 3.07 5.00
N ARG A 76 7.17 3.45 4.90
CA ARG A 76 8.28 2.48 4.80
C ARG A 76 8.42 1.60 6.05
N SER A 77 8.04 2.09 7.23
CA SER A 77 8.09 1.26 8.44
C SER A 77 7.07 0.10 8.39
N LEU A 78 6.13 0.14 7.45
CA LEU A 78 5.10 -0.88 7.24
C LEU A 78 5.48 -1.92 6.17
N TYR A 79 6.51 -1.68 5.35
CA TYR A 79 6.91 -2.59 4.28
C TYR A 79 7.14 -4.03 4.75
N PRO A 80 7.84 -4.29 5.88
CA PRO A 80 8.11 -5.65 6.32
C PRO A 80 6.86 -6.52 6.55
N PHE A 81 5.70 -5.92 6.82
CA PHE A 81 4.44 -6.64 7.08
C PHE A 81 3.64 -6.95 5.80
N THR A 82 4.14 -6.53 4.65
CA THR A 82 3.47 -6.63 3.34
C THR A 82 4.26 -7.41 2.31
N MET A 83 5.48 -7.84 2.66
CA MET A 83 6.35 -8.63 1.78
C MET A 83 5.70 -9.99 1.47
N PRO A 84 5.75 -10.46 0.21
CA PRO A 84 5.40 -11.84 -0.10
C PRO A 84 6.34 -12.84 0.56
N GLY A 85 5.81 -13.99 0.99
CA GLY A 85 6.62 -15.14 1.43
C GLY A 85 7.28 -15.04 2.82
N THR A 86 7.10 -13.95 3.57
CA THR A 86 7.69 -13.81 4.92
C THR A 86 6.85 -14.41 6.05
N SER A 87 5.60 -14.85 5.79
CA SER A 87 4.67 -15.23 6.87
C SER A 87 3.66 -16.34 6.53
N GLU A 88 3.66 -16.91 5.32
CA GLU A 88 2.59 -17.84 4.87
C GLU A 88 2.99 -19.33 4.81
N GLU A 89 4.22 -19.72 5.15
CA GLU A 89 4.67 -21.13 5.01
C GLU A 89 5.01 -21.85 6.32
N GLU A 90 4.88 -21.20 7.49
CA GLU A 90 4.97 -21.93 8.75
C GLU A 90 3.56 -22.34 9.20
N PRO A 91 3.30 -23.64 9.49
CA PRO A 91 2.03 -24.07 10.03
C PRO A 91 1.89 -23.49 11.44
N LEU A 92 1.44 -22.25 11.52
CA LEU A 92 1.01 -21.59 12.74
C LEU A 92 -0.05 -22.49 13.39
N ALA A 93 -0.05 -22.48 14.72
CA ALA A 93 -0.99 -23.21 15.57
C ALA A 93 -2.44 -23.15 15.00
N PRO A 94 -3.33 -24.12 15.29
CA PRO A 94 -4.68 -24.13 14.74
C PRO A 94 -5.44 -22.83 15.10
N CYS A 95 -5.35 -21.85 14.20
CA CYS A 95 -6.03 -20.56 14.26
C CYS A 95 -7.40 -20.69 13.63
N SER A 96 -8.38 -19.93 14.13
CA SER A 96 -9.73 -19.98 13.58
C SER A 96 -9.75 -19.37 12.18
N LEU A 97 -10.75 -19.74 11.37
CA LEU A 97 -10.96 -19.12 10.06
C LEU A 97 -11.08 -17.59 10.17
N TYR A 98 -11.68 -17.12 11.27
CA TYR A 98 -11.83 -15.71 11.57
C TYR A 98 -10.48 -15.00 11.79
N ASP A 99 -9.53 -15.65 12.45
CA ASP A 99 -8.21 -15.06 12.70
C ASP A 99 -7.41 -14.92 11.39
N HIS A 100 -7.48 -15.93 10.51
CA HIS A 100 -6.87 -15.84 9.18
C HIS A 100 -7.49 -14.72 8.33
N TRP A 101 -8.82 -14.60 8.36
CA TRP A 101 -9.51 -13.52 7.63
C TRP A 101 -9.11 -12.14 8.15
N ARG A 102 -8.97 -11.96 9.47
CA ARG A 102 -8.50 -10.70 10.07
C ARG A 102 -7.05 -10.39 9.72
N ALA A 103 -6.17 -11.38 9.76
CA ALA A 103 -4.77 -11.22 9.37
C ALA A 103 -4.66 -10.83 7.88
N PHE A 104 -5.43 -11.49 7.03
CA PHE A 104 -5.56 -11.13 5.62
C PHE A 104 -6.06 -9.70 5.44
N ALA A 105 -7.14 -9.30 6.12
CA ALA A 105 -7.72 -7.96 6.00
C ALA A 105 -6.71 -6.88 6.37
N LEU A 106 -6.01 -7.03 7.50
CA LEU A 106 -4.97 -6.09 7.92
C LEU A 106 -3.84 -6.02 6.90
N ARG A 107 -3.36 -7.16 6.40
CA ARG A 107 -2.32 -7.22 5.38
C ARG A 107 -2.75 -6.53 4.07
N GLU A 108 -3.99 -6.73 3.65
CA GLU A 108 -4.53 -6.08 2.46
C GLU A 108 -4.72 -4.58 2.62
N GLU A 109 -5.22 -4.12 3.76
CA GLU A 109 -5.34 -2.68 4.04
C GLU A 109 -3.97 -2.00 3.99
N LEU A 110 -2.93 -2.64 4.56
CA LEU A 110 -1.54 -2.18 4.45
C LEU A 110 -1.09 -2.10 2.99
N ILE A 111 -1.19 -3.20 2.23
CA ILE A 111 -0.76 -3.26 0.83
C ILE A 111 -1.47 -2.17 0.01
N ARG A 112 -2.78 -2.03 0.16
CA ARG A 112 -3.57 -1.03 -0.56
C ARG A 112 -3.16 0.38 -0.19
N THR A 113 -2.93 0.67 1.09
CA THR A 113 -2.43 1.97 1.54
C THR A 113 -1.08 2.30 0.93
N LEU A 114 -0.13 1.36 0.93
CA LEU A 114 1.16 1.53 0.27
C LEU A 114 1.01 1.77 -1.24
N LEU A 115 0.15 0.99 -1.92
CA LEU A 115 -0.16 1.18 -3.33
C LEU A 115 -0.76 2.55 -3.63
N TYR A 116 -1.56 3.14 -2.74
CA TYR A 116 -2.10 4.49 -2.94
C TYR A 116 -1.05 5.59 -2.78
N THR A 117 -0.02 5.37 -1.96
CA THR A 117 1.05 6.38 -1.81
C THR A 117 1.85 6.57 -3.10
N PHE A 118 2.11 5.49 -3.84
CA PHE A 118 2.98 5.53 -5.02
C PHE A 118 2.44 6.42 -6.17
N PRO A 119 1.20 6.28 -6.66
CA PRO A 119 0.63 7.18 -7.66
C PRO A 119 0.66 8.66 -7.27
N LEU A 120 0.52 8.95 -5.97
CA LEU A 120 0.59 10.33 -5.49
C LEU A 120 2.01 10.90 -5.56
N VAL A 121 3.06 10.07 -5.36
CA VAL A 121 4.45 10.44 -5.64
C VAL A 121 4.58 10.83 -7.11
N SER A 122 4.15 9.95 -8.02
CA SER A 122 4.29 10.16 -9.46
C SER A 122 3.49 11.37 -9.95
N ALA A 123 2.28 11.60 -9.42
CA ALA A 123 1.52 12.82 -9.69
C ALA A 123 2.26 14.09 -9.23
N PHE A 124 2.94 14.05 -8.09
CA PHE A 124 3.72 15.19 -7.59
C PHE A 124 5.00 15.45 -8.41
N VAL A 125 5.66 14.40 -8.89
CA VAL A 125 6.76 14.52 -9.85
C VAL A 125 6.24 15.16 -11.14
N MET A 126 5.20 14.57 -11.74
CA MET A 126 4.68 14.96 -13.06
C MET A 126 4.10 16.37 -13.11
N PHE A 127 3.25 16.73 -12.15
CA PHE A 127 2.52 18.00 -12.20
C PHE A 127 3.22 19.15 -11.45
N TYR A 128 4.17 18.85 -10.57
CA TYR A 128 4.78 19.86 -9.70
C TYR A 128 6.32 19.86 -9.72
N ASN A 129 6.94 19.09 -10.63
CA ASN A 129 8.39 18.98 -10.79
C ASN A 129 9.11 18.74 -9.46
N MET A 130 8.53 17.86 -8.65
CA MET A 130 9.12 17.43 -7.39
C MET A 130 10.13 16.31 -7.66
N SER A 131 11.14 16.22 -6.80
CA SER A 131 12.01 15.04 -6.79
C SER A 131 11.18 13.82 -6.41
N PRO A 132 11.34 12.67 -7.10
CA PRO A 132 10.72 11.43 -6.69
C PRO A 132 11.12 11.13 -5.25
N ARG A 133 10.12 10.74 -4.45
CA ARG A 133 10.28 10.39 -3.04
C ARG A 133 10.19 8.90 -2.78
N MET A 134 9.83 8.14 -3.82
CA MET A 134 9.95 6.70 -3.84
C MET A 134 10.73 6.25 -5.06
N VAL A 135 11.42 5.11 -4.95
CA VAL A 135 12.17 4.49 -6.06
C VAL A 135 11.66 3.08 -6.30
N ILE A 136 11.60 2.64 -7.56
CA ILE A 136 11.02 1.32 -7.93
C ILE A 136 11.61 0.18 -7.08
N ASN A 137 12.94 0.17 -6.87
CA ASN A 137 13.63 -0.87 -6.12
C ASN A 137 13.19 -0.99 -4.65
N GLU A 138 12.59 0.03 -4.05
CA GLU A 138 12.10 -0.07 -2.67
C GLU A 138 10.66 -0.61 -2.58
N LEU A 139 9.95 -0.75 -3.70
CA LEU A 139 8.55 -1.19 -3.77
C LEU A 139 8.46 -2.73 -3.68
N GLU A 140 9.06 -3.30 -2.64
CA GLU A 140 9.15 -4.74 -2.43
C GLU A 140 7.90 -5.34 -1.77
N PHE A 141 6.92 -4.52 -1.40
CA PHE A 141 5.63 -4.98 -0.90
C PHE A 141 4.81 -5.69 -1.99
N GLY A 142 3.92 -6.59 -1.55
CA GLY A 142 3.07 -7.39 -2.42
C GLY A 142 2.01 -6.56 -3.16
N LEU A 143 1.31 -7.22 -4.08
CA LEU A 143 0.19 -6.65 -4.82
C LEU A 143 -1.13 -6.85 -4.08
N ALA A 144 -2.07 -5.91 -4.25
CA ALA A 144 -3.40 -6.05 -3.66
C ALA A 144 -4.17 -7.18 -4.32
N ALA A 145 -4.90 -7.95 -3.53
CA ALA A 145 -5.88 -8.90 -4.01
C ALA A 145 -6.98 -8.23 -4.82
N THR A 146 -7.79 -9.04 -5.52
CA THR A 146 -8.95 -8.54 -6.24
C THR A 146 -9.95 -7.87 -5.30
N ASP A 147 -10.71 -6.90 -5.81
CA ASP A 147 -11.70 -6.18 -5.00
C ASP A 147 -12.81 -7.10 -4.49
N GLU A 148 -13.11 -8.19 -5.22
CA GLU A 148 -14.04 -9.24 -4.77
C GLU A 148 -13.50 -10.00 -3.54
N HIS A 149 -12.19 -10.28 -3.51
CA HIS A 149 -11.54 -10.98 -2.41
C HIS A 149 -11.43 -10.08 -1.17
N PHE A 150 -11.05 -8.81 -1.38
CA PHE A 150 -10.98 -7.81 -0.33
C PHE A 150 -12.36 -7.44 0.24
N GLY A 151 -13.37 -7.33 -0.62
CA GLY A 151 -14.73 -6.94 -0.25
C GLY A 151 -15.59 -8.04 0.40
N ALA A 152 -14.99 -9.18 0.79
CA ALA A 152 -15.70 -10.25 1.47
C ALA A 152 -16.30 -9.77 2.81
N SER A 153 -17.58 -10.07 3.04
CA SER A 153 -18.33 -9.58 4.21
C SER A 153 -17.94 -10.24 5.52
N ASP A 154 -17.43 -11.47 5.44
CA ASP A 154 -17.14 -12.34 6.57
C ASP A 154 -16.09 -13.40 6.17
N ALA A 155 -15.61 -14.13 7.18
CA ALA A 155 -14.57 -15.14 7.01
C ALA A 155 -14.99 -16.30 6.10
N GLU A 156 -16.29 -16.66 6.03
CA GLU A 156 -16.78 -17.73 5.17
C GLU A 156 -16.80 -17.27 3.70
N ALA A 157 -17.32 -16.07 3.44
CA ALA A 157 -17.30 -15.45 2.12
C ALA A 157 -15.86 -15.28 1.60
N TRP A 158 -14.95 -14.84 2.48
CA TRP A 158 -13.52 -14.76 2.17
C TRP A 158 -12.96 -16.13 1.79
N PHE A 159 -13.16 -17.16 2.61
CA PHE A 159 -12.67 -18.51 2.34
C PHE A 159 -13.18 -19.10 1.03
N MET A 160 -14.47 -18.90 0.72
CA MET A 160 -15.05 -19.33 -0.56
C MET A 160 -14.41 -18.62 -1.75
N SER A 161 -14.10 -17.33 -1.61
CA SER A 161 -13.38 -16.58 -2.63
C SER A 161 -11.90 -17.01 -2.76
N THR A 162 -11.24 -17.39 -1.66
CA THR A 162 -9.88 -17.98 -1.67
C THR A 162 -9.86 -19.28 -2.47
N GLN A 163 -10.77 -20.22 -2.21
CA GLN A 163 -10.83 -21.48 -2.96
C GLN A 163 -11.15 -21.27 -4.45
N ALA A 164 -11.99 -20.28 -4.78
CA ALA A 164 -12.24 -19.91 -6.17
C ALA A 164 -10.99 -19.27 -6.82
N ALA A 165 -10.18 -18.56 -6.05
CA ALA A 165 -8.94 -17.90 -6.47
C ALA A 165 -7.73 -18.85 -6.53
N GLU A 166 -7.63 -19.88 -5.69
CA GLU A 166 -6.56 -20.89 -5.73
C GLU A 166 -6.51 -21.62 -7.08
N ASN A 167 -7.66 -21.74 -7.77
CA ASN A 167 -7.74 -22.26 -9.13
C ASN A 167 -7.27 -21.27 -10.21
N ARG A 168 -7.04 -19.99 -9.89
CA ARG A 168 -6.65 -18.92 -10.85
C ARG A 168 -5.30 -18.24 -10.53
N ALA A 169 -4.98 -17.99 -9.25
CA ALA A 169 -4.13 -16.88 -8.83
C ALA A 169 -2.98 -17.22 -7.87
N VAL A 170 -2.33 -18.38 -8.01
CA VAL A 170 -1.05 -18.67 -7.31
C VAL A 170 0.11 -17.80 -7.83
N ALA A 171 -0.03 -17.22 -9.02
CA ALA A 171 1.04 -16.45 -9.67
C ALA A 171 1.20 -15.00 -9.14
N CYS A 172 0.12 -14.37 -8.65
CA CYS A 172 0.19 -12.96 -8.19
C CYS A 172 0.61 -12.82 -6.72
N SER A 173 0.41 -13.85 -5.88
CA SER A 173 0.64 -13.76 -4.44
C SER A 173 2.13 -13.63 -4.05
N GLN A 174 3.03 -13.95 -4.98
CA GLN A 174 4.49 -13.98 -4.78
C GLN A 174 5.23 -12.84 -5.48
N VAL A 175 4.51 -11.92 -6.14
CA VAL A 175 5.11 -10.86 -6.95
C VAL A 175 5.01 -9.53 -6.22
N THR A 176 6.09 -8.76 -6.25
CA THR A 176 6.14 -7.40 -5.69
C THR A 176 5.75 -6.35 -6.72
N LEU A 177 5.43 -5.14 -6.28
CA LEU A 177 5.19 -4.02 -7.20
C LEU A 177 6.43 -3.72 -8.07
N SER A 178 7.62 -3.72 -7.47
CA SER A 178 8.90 -3.54 -8.17
C SER A 178 9.13 -4.59 -9.27
N GLN A 179 8.86 -5.86 -8.97
CA GLN A 179 8.96 -6.94 -9.94
C GLN A 179 7.95 -6.78 -11.08
N SER A 180 6.71 -6.38 -10.76
CA SER A 180 5.67 -6.15 -11.77
C SER A 180 6.03 -5.02 -12.74
N ILE A 181 6.56 -3.92 -12.20
CA ILE A 181 7.09 -2.80 -13.00
C ILE A 181 8.27 -3.29 -13.87
N SER A 182 9.19 -4.06 -13.31
CA SER A 182 10.33 -4.60 -14.08
C SER A 182 9.88 -5.53 -15.21
N MET A 183 8.86 -6.37 -14.97
CA MET A 183 8.29 -7.27 -15.97
C MET A 183 7.68 -6.51 -17.16
N ILE A 184 6.90 -5.45 -16.90
CA ILE A 184 6.26 -4.68 -17.99
C ILE A 184 7.25 -3.83 -18.78
N MET A 185 8.39 -3.46 -18.19
CA MET A 185 9.47 -2.73 -18.87
C MET A 185 10.37 -3.63 -19.72
N THR A 186 10.24 -4.95 -19.62
CA THR A 186 11.05 -5.91 -20.39
C THR A 186 10.41 -6.18 -21.76
N GLU A 187 11.21 -6.10 -22.83
CA GLU A 187 10.73 -6.24 -24.23
C GLU A 187 10.10 -7.62 -24.53
N ASP A 188 10.52 -8.67 -23.81
CA ASP A 188 10.07 -10.06 -23.99
C ASP A 188 9.19 -10.54 -22.83
N CYS A 189 8.06 -9.86 -22.58
CA CYS A 189 7.07 -10.32 -21.61
C CYS A 189 6.38 -11.60 -22.12
N GLY A 190 6.72 -12.76 -21.54
CA GLY A 190 6.20 -14.06 -21.95
C GLY A 190 4.72 -14.26 -21.62
N ALA A 191 4.05 -15.22 -22.29
CA ALA A 191 2.61 -15.46 -22.12
C ALA A 191 2.18 -15.73 -20.65
N THR A 192 3.06 -16.34 -19.86
CA THR A 192 2.84 -16.56 -18.41
C THR A 192 2.89 -15.29 -17.59
N GLN A 193 3.68 -14.29 -17.97
CA GLN A 193 3.75 -12.99 -17.28
C GLN A 193 2.51 -12.14 -17.61
N TRP A 194 2.02 -12.20 -18.85
CA TRP A 194 0.75 -11.57 -19.24
C TRP A 194 -0.45 -12.08 -18.41
N GLY A 195 -0.49 -13.38 -18.14
CA GLY A 195 -1.52 -13.98 -17.29
C GLY A 195 -1.54 -13.46 -15.85
N ILE A 196 -0.43 -12.88 -15.36
CA ILE A 196 -0.38 -12.20 -14.04
C ILE A 196 -1.14 -10.88 -14.14
N PHE A 197 -0.81 -10.05 -15.14
CA PHE A 197 -1.45 -8.73 -15.34
C PHE A 197 -2.96 -8.83 -15.61
N GLU A 198 -3.42 -9.86 -16.33
CA GLU A 198 -4.84 -10.11 -16.58
C GLU A 198 -5.65 -10.35 -15.28
N GLN A 199 -4.99 -10.82 -14.23
CA GLN A 199 -5.62 -11.15 -12.95
C GLN A 199 -5.42 -10.07 -11.88
N MET A 200 -4.64 -9.02 -12.18
CA MET A 200 -4.39 -7.94 -11.24
C MET A 200 -5.63 -7.08 -11.00
N SER A 201 -5.74 -6.54 -9.79
CA SER A 201 -6.75 -5.51 -9.51
C SER A 201 -6.48 -4.24 -10.33
N PRO A 202 -7.50 -3.42 -10.62
CA PRO A 202 -7.32 -2.12 -11.24
C PRO A 202 -6.37 -1.21 -10.45
N LEU A 203 -6.32 -1.36 -9.13
CA LEU A 203 -5.40 -0.60 -8.27
C LEU A 203 -3.93 -0.94 -8.58
N ASN A 204 -3.59 -2.22 -8.70
CA ASN A 204 -2.23 -2.66 -9.04
C ASN A 204 -1.83 -2.13 -10.43
N LEU A 205 -2.73 -2.26 -11.41
CA LEU A 205 -2.49 -1.76 -12.77
C LEU A 205 -2.33 -0.24 -12.80
N PHE A 206 -3.10 0.49 -11.99
CA PHE A 206 -2.98 1.93 -11.85
C PHE A 206 -1.64 2.35 -11.22
N ALA A 207 -1.18 1.62 -10.20
CA ALA A 207 0.14 1.83 -9.60
C ALA A 207 1.26 1.60 -10.63
N ILE A 208 1.22 0.48 -11.37
CA ILE A 208 2.20 0.17 -12.42
C ILE A 208 2.17 1.24 -13.53
N ALA A 209 0.98 1.64 -13.98
CA ALA A 209 0.80 2.67 -15.00
C ALA A 209 1.36 4.04 -14.58
N SER A 210 1.32 4.36 -13.27
CA SER A 210 1.80 5.63 -12.73
C SER A 210 3.31 5.81 -12.86
N ASP A 211 4.08 4.71 -12.83
CA ASP A 211 5.54 4.71 -13.02
C ASP A 211 5.95 5.19 -14.43
N PHE A 212 5.20 4.81 -15.46
CA PHE A 212 5.47 5.28 -16.84
C PHE A 212 5.38 6.81 -16.97
N GLY A 213 4.57 7.46 -16.14
CA GLY A 213 4.50 8.92 -16.10
C GLY A 213 5.79 9.58 -15.63
N GLU A 214 6.58 8.91 -14.78
CA GLU A 214 7.89 9.40 -14.34
C GLU A 214 8.96 9.20 -15.43
N ILE A 215 8.91 8.08 -16.16
CA ILE A 215 9.89 7.75 -17.22
C ILE A 215 9.76 8.68 -18.44
N VAL A 216 8.54 9.10 -18.81
CA VAL A 216 8.32 9.98 -19.98
C VAL A 216 8.81 11.42 -19.75
N LEU A 217 9.09 11.81 -18.50
CA LEU A 217 9.55 13.15 -18.12
C LEU A 217 11.06 13.27 -17.88
N LEU A 218 11.81 12.17 -17.97
CA LEU A 218 13.28 12.14 -17.94
C LEU A 218 13.86 12.02 -19.35
#